data_AF-A0A9P0P224-F1
#
_entry.id   AF-A0A9P0P224-F1
#
_cell.length_a   1.000
_cell.length_b   1.000
_cell.length_c   1.000
_cell.angle_alpha   90.00
_cell.angle_beta   90.00
_cell.angle_gamma   90.00
#
_symmetry.space_group_name_H-M   'P 1'
#
loop_
_entity.id
_entity.type
_entity.pdbx_description
1 polymer ?
#
loop_
_entity_poly.entity_id
_entity_poly.type
_entity_poly.pdbx_seq_one_letter_code
_entity_poly.pdbx_strand_id
1 'polypeptide(L)'
;MELAHFVNVATVCAAEAEGLLEKPRSRRYAVHPYNNERSRKCPKFLEDIRKHPDKFFEYYRMSIASFDELLGALRPLITKQETSFKKPISAKERLTVTLRYLATGNTFTALQYEFHIGRSTIADIVSETCQAIWLALKDTEMPEPTKEEWYQIADTFQEKTDFPNCLGAVDGKHIRCVKPRSSGSKFFNYKKYFSVVLMAVANANLRFISIDVGAYGEEGDSTVFRDSTFGTKLYSGQLNIPAPKCLPGTDSTPQPFVFLGDEAFKIHTNLMRPFPARDIDGRRRIFNYRLSRARRSVECAFGLLANKWRIFHTPILVRPELIDDIVKACCILHNFVRQRDGANYEEGEISPFPDVINTGAAPRDQGTQVRDFFADYFVGIGAVPFQEEYNY
;
A
#
# COMPACT_ATOMS: atom_id res chain seq x y z
N MET A 1 11.46 -18.01 12.66
CA MET A 1 12.86 -17.61 12.43
C MET A 1 12.97 -16.12 12.74
N GLU A 2 12.98 -15.78 14.03
CA GLU A 2 13.35 -14.45 14.51
C GLU A 2 14.84 -14.51 14.83
N LEU A 3 15.71 -14.05 13.93
CA LEU A 3 17.14 -13.89 14.20
C LEU A 3 17.82 -13.06 13.10
N ALA A 4 17.36 -11.82 12.95
CA ALA A 4 18.20 -10.75 12.39
C ALA A 4 17.60 -9.39 12.76
N HIS A 5 18.42 -8.54 13.36
CA HIS A 5 18.18 -7.10 13.56
C HIS A 5 17.33 -6.62 14.73
N PHE A 6 17.63 -7.16 15.91
CA PHE A 6 18.05 -6.26 16.99
C PHE A 6 19.54 -6.47 17.19
N VAL A 7 20.37 -5.46 16.87
CA VAL A 7 21.71 -5.45 17.46
C VAL A 7 21.44 -5.19 18.94
N ASN A 8 21.41 -6.27 19.73
CA ASN A 8 21.15 -6.19 21.16
C ASN A 8 22.15 -5.19 21.74
N VAL A 9 21.66 -4.17 22.46
CA VAL A 9 22.51 -3.15 23.07
C VAL A 9 23.62 -3.81 23.90
N ALA A 10 23.33 -4.95 24.53
CA ALA A 10 24.32 -5.76 25.23
C ALA A 10 25.44 -6.28 24.31
N THR A 11 25.12 -6.68 23.07
CA THR A 11 26.10 -7.14 22.08
C THR A 11 26.95 -5.98 21.55
N VAL A 12 26.36 -4.80 21.35
CA VAL A 12 27.14 -3.59 20.96
C VAL A 12 28.07 -3.19 22.09
N CYS A 13 27.56 -3.13 23.33
CA CYS A 13 28.36 -2.78 24.50
C CYS A 13 29.47 -3.80 24.77
N ALA A 14 29.21 -5.10 24.56
CA ALA A 14 30.25 -6.14 24.65
C ALA A 14 31.32 -5.96 23.57
N ALA A 15 30.94 -5.73 22.32
CA ALA A 15 31.89 -5.48 21.23
C ALA A 15 32.67 -4.16 21.42
N GLU A 16 32.06 -3.14 22.02
CA GLU A 16 32.72 -1.88 22.38
C GLU A 16 33.72 -2.09 23.53
N ALA A 17 33.34 -2.85 24.57
CA ALA A 17 34.19 -3.20 25.69
C ALA A 17 35.39 -4.06 25.28
N GLU A 18 35.21 -4.95 24.30
CA GLU A 18 36.27 -5.76 23.71
C GLU A 18 37.11 -4.99 22.67
N GLY A 19 36.81 -3.72 22.40
CA GLY A 19 37.55 -2.89 21.45
C GLY A 19 37.42 -3.33 19.99
N LEU A 20 36.40 -4.14 19.68
CA LEU A 20 36.11 -4.65 18.34
C LEU A 20 35.43 -3.61 17.45
N LEU A 21 34.93 -2.52 18.04
CA LEU A 21 34.34 -1.40 17.33
C LEU A 21 35.37 -0.29 17.07
N GLU A 22 35.32 0.28 15.86
CA GLU A 22 36.08 1.50 15.56
C GLU A 22 35.71 2.62 16.54
N LYS A 23 36.71 3.33 17.06
CA LYS A 23 36.48 4.45 17.98
C LYS A 23 35.50 5.46 17.35
N PRO A 24 34.48 5.92 18.08
CA PRO A 24 33.55 6.91 17.57
C PRO A 24 34.31 8.16 17.09
N ARG A 25 34.06 8.58 15.85
CA ARG A 25 34.64 9.85 15.36
C ARG A 25 34.17 10.98 16.28
N SER A 26 35.12 11.75 16.80
CA SER A 26 34.83 12.96 17.59
C SER A 26 33.90 13.88 16.80
N ARG A 27 32.72 14.16 17.37
CA ARG A 27 31.74 15.05 16.73
C ARG A 27 32.19 16.49 16.93
N ARG A 28 32.43 17.21 15.83
CA ARG A 28 32.72 18.66 15.87
C ARG A 28 31.62 19.47 16.57
N TYR A 29 30.36 19.05 16.42
CA TYR A 29 29.20 19.65 17.09
C TYR A 29 28.21 18.56 17.53
N ALA A 30 27.63 18.71 18.73
CA ALA A 30 26.51 17.87 19.17
C ALA A 30 25.21 18.21 18.40
N VAL A 31 24.99 19.50 18.13
CA VAL A 31 23.99 20.03 17.20
C VAL A 31 24.68 21.12 16.38
N HIS A 32 24.58 21.03 15.06
CA HIS A 32 25.21 22.03 14.19
C HIS A 32 24.58 23.42 14.43
N PRO A 33 25.35 24.52 14.55
CA PRO A 33 24.81 25.85 14.86
C PRO A 33 23.70 26.35 13.93
N TYR A 34 23.74 25.96 12.64
CA TYR A 34 22.66 26.21 11.67
C TYR A 34 21.28 25.72 12.17
N ASN A 35 21.24 24.64 12.95
CA ASN A 35 20.00 24.06 13.45
C ASN A 35 19.40 24.81 14.66
N ASN A 36 20.10 25.82 15.20
CA ASN A 36 19.65 26.57 16.38
C ASN A 36 18.37 27.37 16.09
N GLU A 37 18.10 27.72 14.83
CA GLU A 37 16.88 28.47 14.45
C GLU A 37 15.61 27.62 14.44
N ARG A 38 15.71 26.28 14.58
CA ARG A 38 14.58 25.35 14.56
C ARG A 38 13.50 25.73 15.57
N SER A 39 13.90 26.07 16.80
CA SER A 39 13.00 26.39 17.92
C SER A 39 12.08 27.58 17.64
N ARG A 40 12.46 28.45 16.69
CA ARG A 40 11.66 29.61 16.26
C ARG A 40 10.91 29.35 14.96
N LYS A 41 11.59 28.82 13.94
CA LYS A 41 11.03 28.73 12.58
C LYS A 41 9.94 27.67 12.45
N CYS A 42 10.17 26.47 12.98
CA CYS A 42 9.24 25.34 12.76
C CYS A 42 7.89 25.56 13.47
N PRO A 43 7.84 25.93 14.77
CA PRO A 43 6.56 26.19 15.45
C PRO A 43 5.74 27.29 14.77
N LYS A 44 6.39 28.40 14.37
CA LYS A 44 5.72 29.50 13.66
C LYS A 44 5.10 29.03 12.35
N PHE A 45 5.85 28.30 11.51
CA PHE A 45 5.31 27.73 10.28
C PHE A 45 4.08 26.84 10.53
N LEU A 46 4.17 25.97 11.55
CA LEU A 46 3.09 25.04 11.92
C LEU A 46 1.83 25.73 12.45
N GLU A 47 1.92 26.97 12.93
CA GLU A 47 0.79 27.80 13.32
C GLU A 47 0.23 28.57 12.11
N ASP A 48 1.12 29.16 11.31
CA ASP A 48 0.72 29.97 10.15
C ASP A 48 0.03 29.15 9.06
N ILE A 49 0.53 27.95 8.74
CA ILE A 49 -0.07 27.11 7.70
C ILE A 49 -1.51 26.67 8.02
N ARG A 50 -1.86 26.56 9.32
CA ARG A 50 -3.21 26.18 9.74
C ARG A 50 -4.26 27.24 9.47
N LYS A 51 -3.84 28.50 9.30
CA LYS A 51 -4.71 29.61 8.91
C LYS A 51 -5.15 29.52 7.44
N HIS A 52 -4.54 28.63 6.67
CA HIS A 52 -4.78 28.46 5.23
C HIS A 52 -5.10 26.99 4.90
N PRO A 53 -6.36 26.54 5.05
CA PRO A 53 -6.74 25.13 4.87
C PRO A 53 -6.32 24.51 3.55
N ASP A 54 -6.43 25.23 2.43
CA ASP A 54 -6.03 24.69 1.11
C ASP A 54 -4.52 24.45 1.04
N LYS A 55 -3.73 25.38 1.60
CA LYS A 55 -2.26 25.24 1.68
C LYS A 55 -1.85 24.17 2.69
N PHE A 56 -2.63 23.99 3.75
CA PHE A 56 -2.44 22.89 4.68
C PHE A 56 -2.65 21.55 3.97
N PHE A 57 -3.75 21.41 3.21
CA PHE A 57 -4.04 20.20 2.45
C PHE A 57 -2.98 19.93 1.37
N GLU A 58 -2.55 20.95 0.64
CA GLU A 58 -1.47 20.85 -0.36
C GLU A 58 -0.16 20.33 0.28
N TYR A 59 0.15 20.78 1.49
CA TYR A 59 1.38 20.45 2.21
C TYR A 59 1.34 19.05 2.85
N TYR A 60 0.23 18.71 3.52
CA TYR A 60 0.09 17.47 4.32
C TYR A 60 -0.66 16.35 3.61
N ARG A 61 -1.32 16.63 2.48
CA ARG A 61 -2.19 15.72 1.73
C ARG A 61 -3.40 15.20 2.52
N MET A 62 -3.81 15.97 3.53
CA MET A 62 -4.97 15.69 4.39
C MET A 62 -5.48 16.99 5.02
N SER A 63 -6.74 16.97 5.47
CA SER A 63 -7.38 18.10 6.16
C SER A 63 -6.74 18.35 7.54
N ILE A 64 -7.01 19.54 8.10
CA ILE A 64 -6.55 19.89 9.45
C ILE A 64 -7.13 18.92 10.50
N ALA A 65 -8.41 18.55 10.35
CA ALA A 65 -9.09 17.62 11.26
C ALA A 65 -8.44 16.23 11.21
N SER A 66 -8.21 15.69 10.01
CA SER A 66 -7.52 14.42 9.80
C SER A 66 -6.09 14.44 10.36
N PHE A 67 -5.37 15.55 10.19
CA PHE A 67 -4.03 15.71 10.78
C PHE A 67 -4.08 15.70 12.32
N ASP A 68 -5.05 16.37 12.94
CA ASP A 68 -5.17 16.41 14.39
C ASP A 68 -5.56 15.06 14.98
N GLU A 69 -6.47 14.33 14.34
CA GLU A 69 -6.82 12.96 14.69
C GLU A 69 -5.59 12.05 14.62
N LEU A 70 -4.86 12.10 13.49
CA LEU A 70 -3.62 11.34 13.29
C LEU A 70 -2.58 11.70 14.37
N LEU A 71 -2.34 12.99 14.61
CA LEU A 71 -1.39 13.44 15.62
C LEU A 71 -1.80 12.97 17.02
N GLY A 72 -3.09 12.98 17.34
CA GLY A 72 -3.65 12.46 18.58
C GLY A 72 -3.30 10.98 18.77
N ALA A 73 -3.57 10.15 17.76
CA ALA A 73 -3.29 8.72 17.78
C ALA A 73 -1.79 8.41 17.91
N LEU A 74 -0.93 9.19 17.27
CA LEU A 74 0.52 8.94 17.26
C LEU A 74 1.26 9.52 18.46
N ARG A 75 0.71 10.55 19.12
CA ARG A 75 1.40 11.27 20.21
C ARG A 75 1.96 10.34 21.30
N PRO A 76 1.25 9.30 21.78
CA PRO A 76 1.80 8.38 22.78
C PRO A 76 3.03 7.60 22.29
N LEU A 77 3.13 7.34 20.98
CA LEU A 77 4.18 6.51 20.38
C LEU A 77 5.42 7.30 19.97
N ILE A 78 5.26 8.57 19.57
CA ILE A 78 6.36 9.36 18.97
C ILE A 78 6.86 10.51 19.86
N THR A 79 6.24 10.75 21.02
CA THR A 79 6.72 11.76 21.98
C THR A 79 7.97 11.24 22.68
N LYS A 80 9.06 12.02 22.63
CA LYS A 80 10.31 11.70 23.35
C LYS A 80 10.32 12.39 24.71
N GLN A 81 10.96 11.74 25.68
CA GLN A 81 11.14 12.28 27.03
C GLN A 81 11.97 13.57 27.00
N GLU A 82 11.52 14.59 27.74
CA GLU A 82 12.30 15.79 27.98
C GLU A 82 13.38 15.52 29.02
N THR A 83 14.61 15.95 28.72
CA THR A 83 15.77 15.78 29.62
C THR A 83 16.37 17.15 29.90
N SER A 84 17.07 17.27 31.03
CA SER A 84 17.80 18.49 31.40
C SER A 84 18.85 18.94 30.37
N PHE A 85 19.29 18.02 29.50
CA PHE A 85 20.33 18.27 28.50
C PHE A 85 19.78 18.71 27.13
N LYS A 86 18.53 18.36 26.79
CA LYS A 86 18.00 18.60 25.44
C LYS A 86 16.48 18.60 25.40
N LYS A 87 15.91 19.67 24.83
CA LYS A 87 14.52 19.71 24.42
C LYS A 87 14.29 18.84 23.17
N PRO A 88 13.45 17.80 23.23
CA PRO A 88 13.20 16.91 22.11
C PRO A 88 12.48 17.62 20.97
N ILE A 89 12.53 17.03 19.77
CA ILE A 89 11.67 17.44 18.65
C ILE A 89 10.26 16.95 18.98
N SER A 90 9.28 17.84 18.94
CA SER A 90 7.91 17.54 19.36
C SER A 90 7.24 16.52 18.44
N ALA A 91 6.23 15.81 18.95
CA ALA A 91 5.45 14.86 18.14
C ALA A 91 4.88 15.50 16.86
N LYS A 92 4.41 16.75 16.96
CA LYS A 92 3.89 17.50 15.81
C LYS A 92 4.97 17.74 14.75
N GLU A 93 6.15 18.22 15.14
CA GLU A 93 7.27 18.42 14.22
C GLU A 93 7.74 17.10 13.57
N ARG A 94 7.80 16.02 14.36
CA ARG A 94 8.16 14.68 13.86
C ARG A 94 7.19 14.16 12.81
N LEU A 95 5.89 14.30 13.09
CA LEU A 95 4.84 13.96 12.13
C LEU A 95 4.93 14.83 10.88
N THR A 96 5.15 16.13 11.03
CA THR A 96 5.28 17.05 9.89
C THR A 96 6.44 16.68 8.98
N VAL A 97 7.63 16.44 9.53
CA VAL A 97 8.81 16.04 8.73
C VAL A 97 8.54 14.75 7.97
N THR A 98 7.88 13.78 8.62
CA THR A 98 7.56 12.49 8.02
C THR A 98 6.54 12.64 6.90
N LEU A 99 5.39 13.29 7.15
CA LEU A 99 4.39 13.53 6.11
C LEU A 99 4.96 14.33 4.94
N ARG A 100 5.83 15.32 5.21
CA ARG A 100 6.48 16.09 4.15
C ARG A 100 7.38 15.22 3.28
N TYR A 101 8.13 14.31 3.88
CA TYR A 101 8.94 13.32 3.16
C TYR A 101 8.07 12.44 2.25
N LEU A 102 6.98 11.87 2.79
CA LEU A 102 6.07 11.00 2.04
C LEU A 102 5.34 11.74 0.90
N ALA A 103 4.87 12.96 1.17
CA ALA A 103 4.09 13.78 0.24
C ALA A 103 4.90 14.35 -0.93
N THR A 104 6.24 14.46 -0.79
CA THR A 104 7.12 15.08 -1.80
C THR A 104 8.12 14.14 -2.44
N GLY A 105 8.57 13.10 -1.73
CA GLY A 105 9.70 12.29 -2.15
C GLY A 105 11.07 13.00 -2.06
N ASN A 106 11.15 14.13 -1.36
CA ASN A 106 12.40 14.87 -1.19
C ASN A 106 13.47 14.06 -0.44
N THR A 107 14.75 14.38 -0.68
CA THR A 107 15.84 13.73 0.07
C THR A 107 15.92 14.22 1.51
N PHE A 108 16.46 13.40 2.42
CA PHE A 108 16.76 13.85 3.79
C PHE A 108 17.71 15.05 3.84
N THR A 109 18.57 15.22 2.82
CA THR A 109 19.42 16.41 2.66
C THR A 109 18.58 17.67 2.45
N ALA A 110 17.56 17.63 1.59
CA ALA A 110 16.67 18.76 1.36
C ALA A 110 15.87 19.09 2.63
N LEU A 111 15.30 18.07 3.27
CA LEU A 111 14.53 18.22 4.50
C LEU A 111 15.38 18.76 5.67
N GLN A 112 16.69 18.47 5.71
CA GLN A 112 17.59 19.04 6.71
C GLN A 112 17.59 20.56 6.67
N TYR A 113 17.65 21.16 5.48
CA TYR A 113 17.68 22.62 5.33
C TYR A 113 16.31 23.25 5.55
N GLU A 114 15.22 22.56 5.15
CA GLU A 114 13.84 23.00 5.38
C GLU A 114 13.52 23.04 6.89
N PHE A 115 13.73 21.93 7.59
CA PHE A 115 13.33 21.77 8.99
C PHE A 115 14.41 22.09 10.01
N HIS A 116 15.64 22.34 9.57
CA HIS A 116 16.78 22.62 10.46
C HIS A 116 17.03 21.45 11.44
N ILE A 117 16.91 20.21 10.93
CA ILE A 117 17.12 18.95 11.66
C ILE A 117 18.23 18.15 10.96
N GLY A 118 19.14 17.55 11.72
CA GLY A 118 20.23 16.76 11.14
C GLY A 118 19.71 15.56 10.33
N ARG A 119 20.37 15.26 9.21
CA ARG A 119 20.01 14.15 8.29
C ARG A 119 19.76 12.81 8.99
N SER A 120 20.65 12.40 9.90
CA SER A 120 20.49 11.14 10.65
C SER A 120 19.23 11.17 11.52
N THR A 121 18.99 12.29 12.22
CA THR A 121 17.79 12.47 13.03
C THR A 121 16.51 12.47 12.20
N ILE A 122 16.53 13.00 10.98
CA ILE A 122 15.38 12.90 10.06
C ILE A 122 15.12 11.43 9.69
N ALA A 123 16.16 10.67 9.37
CA ALA A 123 16.02 9.25 9.06
C ALA A 123 15.41 8.47 10.24
N ASP A 124 15.88 8.72 11.47
CA ASP A 124 15.34 8.10 12.68
C ASP A 124 13.87 8.51 12.90
N ILE A 125 13.54 9.79 12.73
CA ILE A 125 12.16 10.31 12.84
C ILE A 125 11.25 9.62 11.85
N VAL A 126 11.63 9.56 10.57
CA VAL A 126 10.80 8.95 9.52
C VAL A 126 10.57 7.48 9.82
N SER A 127 11.62 6.74 10.20
CA SER A 127 11.51 5.32 10.56
C SER A 127 10.55 5.12 11.74
N GLU A 128 10.78 5.81 12.86
CA GLU A 128 9.96 5.68 14.07
C GLU A 128 8.51 6.11 13.83
N THR A 129 8.28 7.18 13.05
CA THR A 129 6.95 7.70 12.78
C THR A 129 6.19 6.83 11.78
N CYS A 130 6.82 6.27 10.75
CA CYS A 130 6.17 5.30 9.84
C CYS A 130 5.73 4.03 10.58
N GLN A 131 6.57 3.50 11.48
CA GLN A 131 6.21 2.37 12.32
C GLN A 131 5.05 2.69 13.26
N ALA A 132 5.07 3.88 13.89
CA ALA A 132 3.98 4.35 14.73
C ALA A 132 2.66 4.51 13.97
N ILE A 133 2.70 5.02 12.73
CA ILE A 133 1.52 5.12 11.84
C ILE A 133 0.90 3.75 11.62
N TRP A 134 1.72 2.76 11.24
CA TRP A 134 1.23 1.41 11.04
C TRP A 134 0.63 0.83 12.32
N LEU A 135 1.36 0.91 13.44
CA LEU A 135 0.93 0.35 14.71
C LEU A 135 -0.38 0.96 15.23
N ALA A 136 -0.54 2.28 15.12
CA ALA A 136 -1.70 2.99 15.67
C ALA A 136 -2.98 2.78 14.85
N LEU A 137 -2.86 2.52 13.55
CA LEU A 137 -4.00 2.58 12.62
C LEU A 137 -4.31 1.27 11.90
N LYS A 138 -3.40 0.28 11.87
CA LYS A 138 -3.62 -0.96 11.10
C LYS A 138 -4.95 -1.66 11.45
N ASP A 139 -5.28 -1.71 12.75
CA ASP A 139 -6.42 -2.47 13.23
C ASP A 139 -7.75 -1.72 13.02
N THR A 140 -7.71 -0.41 12.78
CA THR A 140 -8.90 0.41 12.49
C THR A 140 -9.09 0.69 11.00
N GLU A 141 -8.01 0.87 10.25
CA GLU A 141 -8.04 1.29 8.84
C GLU A 141 -7.93 0.14 7.84
N MET A 142 -7.42 -1.03 8.28
CA MET A 142 -7.37 -2.29 7.53
C MET A 142 -7.70 -3.49 8.46
N PRO A 143 -8.87 -3.50 9.12
CA PRO A 143 -9.29 -4.65 9.91
C PRO A 143 -9.53 -5.87 9.01
N GLU A 144 -9.47 -7.07 9.60
CA GLU A 144 -9.95 -8.27 8.92
C GLU A 144 -11.46 -8.21 8.73
N PRO A 145 -11.99 -8.30 7.49
CA PRO A 145 -13.42 -8.11 7.28
C PRO A 145 -14.26 -9.23 7.90
N THR A 146 -15.37 -8.82 8.50
CA THR A 146 -16.48 -9.67 8.93
C THR A 146 -17.29 -10.19 7.73
N LYS A 147 -18.19 -11.14 7.96
CA LYS A 147 -19.09 -11.66 6.91
C LYS A 147 -20.01 -10.55 6.37
N GLU A 148 -20.50 -9.69 7.25
CA GLU A 148 -21.35 -8.55 6.93
C GLU A 148 -20.60 -7.53 6.06
N GLU A 149 -19.36 -7.22 6.41
CA GLU A 149 -18.50 -6.36 5.59
C GLU A 149 -18.17 -6.99 4.23
N TRP A 150 -17.97 -8.30 4.16
CA TRP A 150 -17.81 -9.00 2.88
C TRP A 150 -19.03 -8.84 1.96
N TYR A 151 -20.25 -8.93 2.51
CA TYR A 151 -21.46 -8.66 1.72
C TYR A 151 -21.50 -7.22 1.23
N GLN A 152 -21.20 -6.24 2.09
CA GLN A 152 -21.17 -4.83 1.70
C GLN A 152 -20.14 -4.55 0.59
N ILE A 153 -18.96 -5.19 0.67
CA ILE A 153 -17.93 -5.08 -0.38
C ILE A 153 -18.46 -5.67 -1.70
N ALA A 154 -19.08 -6.85 -1.66
CA ALA A 154 -19.67 -7.48 -2.84
C ALA A 154 -20.77 -6.64 -3.48
N ASP A 155 -21.66 -6.07 -2.68
CA ASP A 155 -22.73 -5.19 -3.15
C ASP A 155 -22.13 -3.91 -3.78
N THR A 156 -21.10 -3.32 -3.17
CA THR A 156 -20.39 -2.16 -3.75
C THR A 156 -19.73 -2.49 -5.09
N PHE A 157 -19.14 -3.69 -5.24
CA PHE A 157 -18.58 -4.13 -6.52
C PHE A 157 -19.66 -4.32 -7.58
N GLN A 158 -20.79 -4.92 -7.20
CA GLN A 158 -21.94 -5.07 -8.10
C GLN A 158 -22.43 -3.69 -8.57
N GLU A 159 -22.61 -2.73 -7.65
CA GLU A 159 -23.08 -1.38 -7.97
C GLU A 159 -22.13 -0.60 -8.87
N LYS A 160 -20.82 -0.67 -8.63
CA LYS A 160 -19.84 0.17 -9.35
C LYS A 160 -19.29 -0.45 -10.62
N THR A 161 -19.21 -1.77 -10.67
CA THR A 161 -18.47 -2.49 -11.72
C THR A 161 -19.32 -3.53 -12.45
N ASP A 162 -20.54 -3.78 -11.97
CA ASP A 162 -21.44 -4.83 -12.43
C ASP A 162 -20.82 -6.23 -12.26
N PHE A 163 -19.88 -6.42 -11.34
CA PHE A 163 -19.29 -7.73 -11.06
C PHE A 163 -19.88 -8.29 -9.75
N PRO A 164 -20.81 -9.25 -9.79
CA PRO A 164 -21.47 -9.76 -8.59
C PRO A 164 -20.54 -10.64 -7.77
N ASN A 165 -20.82 -10.74 -6.47
CA ASN A 165 -20.06 -11.58 -5.54
C ASN A 165 -18.53 -11.32 -5.51
N CYS A 166 -18.07 -10.15 -5.96
CA CYS A 166 -16.65 -9.79 -5.94
C CYS A 166 -16.24 -9.19 -4.58
N LEU A 167 -15.22 -9.75 -3.94
CA LEU A 167 -14.73 -9.30 -2.62
C LEU A 167 -13.49 -8.40 -2.70
N GLY A 168 -12.89 -8.27 -3.88
CA GLY A 168 -11.69 -7.45 -4.04
C GLY A 168 -10.93 -7.76 -5.31
N ALA A 169 -10.14 -6.79 -5.76
CA ALA A 169 -9.15 -6.98 -6.81
C ALA A 169 -7.75 -7.11 -6.19
N VAL A 170 -6.96 -8.06 -6.69
CA VAL A 170 -5.62 -8.40 -6.22
C VAL A 170 -4.61 -8.03 -7.28
N ASP A 171 -3.56 -7.32 -6.90
CA ASP A 171 -2.48 -6.97 -7.83
C ASP A 171 -1.17 -6.62 -7.10
N GLY A 172 -0.06 -6.79 -7.82
CA GLY A 172 1.29 -6.45 -7.35
C GLY A 172 1.77 -5.10 -7.88
N LYS A 173 2.41 -4.30 -7.02
CA LYS A 173 3.07 -3.04 -7.40
C LYS A 173 4.55 -3.07 -7.06
N HIS A 174 5.39 -2.88 -8.08
CA HIS A 174 6.82 -2.67 -7.88
C HIS A 174 7.12 -1.25 -7.37
N ILE A 175 7.57 -1.14 -6.13
CA ILE A 175 8.04 0.10 -5.50
C ILE A 175 9.52 0.30 -5.83
N ARG A 176 9.84 1.33 -6.62
CA ARG A 176 11.20 1.58 -7.10
C ARG A 176 12.12 2.00 -5.95
N CYS A 177 13.29 1.37 -5.87
CA CYS A 177 14.31 1.66 -4.86
C CYS A 177 15.70 1.76 -5.49
N VAL A 178 16.66 2.27 -4.72
CA VAL A 178 18.09 2.12 -5.08
C VAL A 178 18.55 0.70 -4.83
N LYS A 179 19.56 0.26 -5.58
CA LYS A 179 20.21 -1.05 -5.37
C LYS A 179 20.59 -1.22 -3.90
N PRO A 180 19.98 -2.17 -3.17
CA PRO A 180 20.38 -2.42 -1.79
C PRO A 180 21.80 -2.97 -1.74
N ARG A 181 22.56 -2.61 -0.70
CA ARG A 181 23.95 -3.06 -0.54
C ARG A 181 23.99 -4.59 -0.46
N SER A 182 24.97 -5.19 -1.14
CA SER A 182 25.19 -6.65 -1.11
C SER A 182 23.98 -7.51 -1.52
N SER A 183 23.04 -6.97 -2.28
CA SER A 183 21.80 -7.67 -2.65
C SER A 183 21.84 -8.48 -3.95
N GLY A 184 22.92 -8.35 -4.73
CA GLY A 184 23.01 -8.99 -6.04
C GLY A 184 21.90 -8.49 -6.99
N SER A 185 21.15 -9.42 -7.59
CA SER A 185 20.01 -9.18 -8.47
C SER A 185 18.66 -9.36 -7.80
N LYS A 186 18.57 -9.72 -6.51
CA LYS A 186 17.30 -10.07 -5.86
C LYS A 186 16.20 -9.04 -6.06
N PHE A 187 16.53 -7.76 -5.86
CA PHE A 187 15.57 -6.66 -6.04
C PHE A 187 15.39 -6.24 -7.50
N PHE A 188 16.13 -6.80 -8.45
CA PHE A 188 16.12 -6.38 -9.86
C PHE A 188 14.98 -7.06 -10.63
N ASN A 189 14.03 -6.27 -11.12
CA ASN A 189 12.84 -6.78 -11.77
C ASN A 189 12.97 -6.87 -13.30
N TYR A 190 11.95 -7.47 -13.93
CA TYR A 190 11.87 -7.61 -15.38
C TYR A 190 11.83 -6.26 -16.13
N LYS A 191 11.36 -5.19 -15.48
CA LYS A 191 11.34 -3.80 -15.98
C LYS A 191 12.70 -3.08 -15.86
N LYS A 192 13.77 -3.81 -15.51
CA LYS A 192 15.16 -3.33 -15.46
C LYS A 192 15.42 -2.24 -14.41
N TYR A 193 14.73 -2.29 -13.26
CA TYR A 193 15.07 -1.47 -12.09
C TYR A 193 15.00 -2.27 -10.78
N PHE A 194 15.58 -1.72 -9.71
CA PHE A 194 15.48 -2.33 -8.37
C PHE A 194 14.16 -1.94 -7.70
N SER A 195 13.47 -2.90 -7.12
CA SER A 195 12.17 -2.69 -6.47
C SER A 195 11.91 -3.65 -5.32
N VAL A 196 11.08 -3.19 -4.39
CA VAL A 196 10.34 -4.02 -3.42
C VAL A 196 8.92 -4.21 -3.97
N VAL A 197 8.34 -5.40 -3.81
CA VAL A 197 6.96 -5.66 -4.23
C VAL A 197 5.99 -5.33 -3.08
N LEU A 198 4.94 -4.56 -3.41
CA LEU A 198 3.73 -4.37 -2.62
C LEU A 198 2.63 -5.22 -3.26
N MET A 199 2.18 -6.27 -2.58
CA MET A 199 0.99 -7.02 -2.96
C MET A 199 -0.21 -6.44 -2.22
N ALA A 200 -1.31 -6.16 -2.91
CA ALA A 200 -2.48 -5.57 -2.26
C ALA A 200 -3.79 -6.17 -2.76
N VAL A 201 -4.78 -6.17 -1.87
CA VAL A 201 -6.18 -6.41 -2.19
C VAL A 201 -6.93 -5.10 -1.99
N ALA A 202 -7.66 -4.63 -3.00
CA ALA A 202 -8.45 -3.40 -2.89
C ALA A 202 -9.94 -3.66 -3.17
N ASN A 203 -10.80 -2.87 -2.51
CA ASN A 203 -12.25 -2.89 -2.76
C ASN A 203 -12.66 -1.86 -3.84
N ALA A 204 -13.93 -1.88 -4.24
CA ALA A 204 -14.50 -0.93 -5.20
C ALA A 204 -14.60 0.53 -4.69
N ASN A 205 -14.34 0.76 -3.39
CA ASN A 205 -14.11 2.10 -2.83
C ASN A 205 -12.63 2.53 -2.91
N LEU A 206 -11.82 1.75 -3.62
CA LEU A 206 -10.40 2.00 -3.86
C LEU A 206 -9.59 2.10 -2.54
N ARG A 207 -10.08 1.43 -1.49
CA ARG A 207 -9.37 1.23 -0.21
C ARG A 207 -8.69 -0.12 -0.23
N PHE A 208 -7.52 -0.20 0.39
CA PHE A 208 -6.84 -1.47 0.60
C PHE A 208 -7.54 -2.27 1.71
N ILE A 209 -7.88 -3.51 1.44
CA ILE A 209 -8.39 -4.48 2.42
C ILE A 209 -7.22 -5.13 3.14
N SER A 210 -6.18 -5.47 2.39
CA SER A 210 -4.97 -6.10 2.91
C SER A 210 -3.78 -5.73 2.03
N ILE A 211 -2.60 -5.67 2.64
CA ILE A 211 -1.33 -5.46 1.96
C ILE A 211 -0.27 -6.42 2.49
N ASP A 212 0.69 -6.76 1.64
CA ASP A 212 1.91 -7.46 2.01
C ASP A 212 3.09 -6.77 1.30
N VAL A 213 4.17 -6.49 2.04
CA VAL A 213 5.29 -5.66 1.57
C VAL A 213 6.58 -6.32 1.97
N GLY A 214 7.54 -6.36 1.05
CA GLY A 214 8.92 -6.77 1.33
C GLY A 214 9.45 -7.83 0.39
N ALA A 215 8.59 -8.43 -0.45
CA ALA A 215 9.02 -9.41 -1.44
C ALA A 215 10.00 -8.82 -2.46
N TYR A 216 10.91 -9.66 -2.94
CA TYR A 216 11.98 -9.21 -3.83
C TYR A 216 11.44 -8.86 -5.23
N GLY A 217 12.07 -7.89 -5.88
CA GLY A 217 11.65 -7.43 -7.22
C GLY A 217 11.73 -8.48 -8.33
N GLU A 218 12.50 -9.56 -8.16
CA GLU A 218 12.55 -10.68 -9.11
C GLU A 218 11.39 -11.66 -8.96
N GLU A 219 10.65 -11.62 -7.84
CA GLU A 219 9.56 -12.54 -7.55
C GLU A 219 8.31 -12.18 -8.36
N GLY A 220 7.60 -13.22 -8.84
CA GLY A 220 6.35 -13.05 -9.57
C GLY A 220 5.12 -12.98 -8.66
N ASP A 221 4.10 -12.25 -9.08
CA ASP A 221 2.91 -11.92 -8.29
C ASP A 221 2.20 -13.15 -7.68
N SER A 222 2.13 -14.27 -8.40
CA SER A 222 1.52 -15.50 -7.86
C SER A 222 2.27 -16.12 -6.69
N THR A 223 3.60 -16.00 -6.66
CA THR A 223 4.42 -16.52 -5.57
C THR A 223 4.30 -15.60 -4.35
N VAL A 224 4.45 -14.29 -4.58
CA VAL A 224 4.30 -13.27 -3.54
C VAL A 224 2.90 -13.34 -2.91
N PHE A 225 1.85 -13.47 -3.71
CA PHE A 225 0.49 -13.57 -3.18
C PHE A 225 0.26 -14.84 -2.37
N ARG A 226 0.72 -16.00 -2.86
CA ARG A 226 0.58 -17.26 -2.12
C ARG A 226 1.26 -17.21 -0.76
N ASP A 227 2.44 -16.61 -0.71
CA ASP A 227 3.25 -16.57 0.50
C ASP A 227 2.84 -15.39 1.42
N SER A 228 2.01 -14.47 0.92
CA SER A 228 1.42 -13.37 1.71
C SER A 228 0.47 -13.88 2.79
N THR A 229 0.29 -13.06 3.83
CA THR A 229 -0.68 -13.35 4.90
C THR A 229 -2.09 -13.55 4.35
N PHE A 230 -2.51 -12.69 3.41
CA PHE A 230 -3.83 -12.77 2.81
C PHE A 230 -4.02 -14.03 1.96
N GLY A 231 -3.07 -14.34 1.07
CA GLY A 231 -3.15 -15.52 0.22
C GLY A 231 -3.11 -16.82 1.00
N THR A 232 -2.28 -16.89 2.05
CA THR A 232 -2.25 -18.04 2.98
C THR A 232 -3.62 -18.26 3.61
N LYS A 233 -4.28 -17.20 4.09
CA LYS A 233 -5.64 -17.30 4.66
C LYS A 233 -6.69 -17.64 3.62
N LEU A 234 -6.58 -17.11 2.40
CA LEU A 234 -7.50 -17.43 1.30
C LEU A 234 -7.46 -18.92 0.97
N TYR A 235 -6.27 -19.47 0.76
CA TYR A 235 -6.10 -20.87 0.36
C TYR A 235 -6.37 -21.88 1.48
N SER A 236 -6.29 -21.45 2.74
CA SER A 236 -6.63 -22.27 3.91
C SER A 236 -8.07 -22.08 4.41
N GLY A 237 -8.88 -21.24 3.76
CA GLY A 237 -10.28 -21.01 4.14
C GLY A 237 -10.45 -20.20 5.43
N GLN A 238 -9.47 -19.37 5.81
CA GLN A 238 -9.43 -18.63 7.08
C GLN A 238 -9.85 -17.15 6.96
N LEU A 239 -10.38 -16.73 5.80
CA LEU A 239 -10.81 -15.34 5.57
C LEU A 239 -12.26 -15.04 5.99
N ASN A 240 -12.95 -15.99 6.64
CA ASN A 240 -14.37 -15.84 7.03
C ASN A 240 -15.29 -15.44 5.86
N ILE A 241 -14.98 -15.87 4.64
CA ILE A 241 -15.79 -15.61 3.45
C ILE A 241 -17.21 -16.18 3.66
N PRO A 242 -18.27 -15.44 3.32
CA PRO A 242 -19.64 -15.93 3.45
C PRO A 242 -19.92 -17.16 2.59
N ALA A 243 -20.99 -17.89 2.91
CA ALA A 243 -21.44 -19.01 2.08
C ALA A 243 -21.81 -18.52 0.66
N PRO A 244 -21.67 -19.37 -0.38
CA PRO A 244 -22.06 -19.03 -1.74
C PRO A 244 -23.45 -18.39 -1.85
N LYS A 245 -23.58 -17.36 -2.70
CA LYS A 245 -24.82 -16.61 -2.94
C LYS A 245 -25.17 -16.69 -4.42
N CYS A 246 -26.46 -16.82 -4.75
CA CYS A 246 -26.90 -16.77 -6.14
C CYS A 246 -26.53 -15.42 -6.78
N LEU A 247 -26.13 -15.46 -8.06
CA LEU A 247 -25.90 -14.23 -8.81
C LEU A 247 -27.25 -13.53 -9.07
N PRO A 248 -27.28 -12.20 -9.26
CA PRO A 248 -28.53 -11.46 -9.51
C PRO A 248 -29.31 -12.04 -10.70
N GLY A 249 -30.59 -12.36 -10.49
CA GLY A 249 -31.44 -12.98 -11.51
C GLY A 249 -31.28 -14.51 -11.66
N THR A 250 -30.57 -15.17 -10.75
CA THR A 250 -30.47 -16.64 -10.69
C THR A 250 -31.08 -17.16 -9.38
N ASP A 251 -31.85 -18.25 -9.44
CA ASP A 251 -32.64 -18.72 -8.28
C ASP A 251 -32.17 -20.07 -7.70
N SER A 252 -31.29 -20.80 -8.39
CA SER A 252 -31.05 -22.23 -8.07
C SER A 252 -29.58 -22.64 -8.04
N THR A 253 -28.64 -21.73 -8.31
CA THR A 253 -27.21 -22.08 -8.43
C THR A 253 -26.33 -21.05 -7.70
N PRO A 254 -26.17 -21.20 -6.37
CA PRO A 254 -25.29 -20.34 -5.59
C PRO A 254 -23.85 -20.39 -6.11
N GLN A 255 -23.20 -19.23 -6.22
CA GLN A 255 -21.81 -19.13 -6.63
C GLN A 255 -20.95 -18.60 -5.49
N PRO A 256 -19.68 -19.04 -5.38
CA PRO A 256 -18.79 -18.55 -4.35
C PRO A 256 -18.53 -17.06 -4.55
N PHE A 257 -18.17 -16.41 -3.44
CA PHE A 257 -17.58 -15.09 -3.49
C PHE A 257 -16.13 -15.17 -3.98
N VAL A 258 -15.72 -14.22 -4.83
CA VAL A 258 -14.44 -14.29 -5.55
C VAL A 258 -13.62 -13.02 -5.43
N PHE A 259 -12.31 -13.17 -5.45
CA PHE A 259 -11.33 -12.11 -5.70
C PHE A 259 -10.90 -12.14 -7.17
N LEU A 260 -10.45 -11.01 -7.70
CA LEU A 260 -10.08 -10.87 -9.11
C LEU A 260 -8.59 -10.56 -9.25
N GLY A 261 -7.84 -11.47 -9.89
CA GLY A 261 -6.42 -11.33 -10.21
C GLY A 261 -6.17 -11.25 -11.73
N ASP A 262 -4.94 -10.90 -12.10
CA ASP A 262 -4.49 -10.88 -13.49
C ASP A 262 -4.15 -12.30 -13.98
N GLU A 263 -3.58 -12.37 -15.18
CA GLU A 263 -3.18 -13.63 -15.78
C GLU A 263 -2.03 -14.34 -15.03
N ALA A 264 -1.23 -13.61 -14.24
CA ALA A 264 -0.11 -14.19 -13.51
C ALA A 264 -0.56 -15.04 -12.31
N PHE A 265 -1.75 -14.81 -11.76
CA PHE A 265 -2.29 -15.58 -10.64
C PHE A 265 -2.73 -16.99 -11.05
N LYS A 266 -2.77 -17.88 -10.06
CA LYS A 266 -3.36 -19.21 -10.22
C LYS A 266 -4.87 -19.13 -10.02
N ILE A 267 -5.64 -19.79 -10.87
CA ILE A 267 -7.08 -19.91 -10.69
C ILE A 267 -7.39 -20.72 -9.43
N HIS A 268 -8.39 -20.28 -8.66
CA HIS A 268 -8.87 -20.93 -7.44
C HIS A 268 -10.37 -20.68 -7.31
N THR A 269 -11.10 -21.47 -6.52
CA THR A 269 -12.55 -21.32 -6.30
C THR A 269 -12.96 -19.89 -5.90
N ASN A 270 -12.12 -19.21 -5.12
CA ASN A 270 -12.31 -17.82 -4.69
C ASN A 270 -11.34 -16.82 -5.36
N LEU A 271 -10.56 -17.19 -6.38
CA LEU A 271 -9.68 -16.25 -7.11
C LEU A 271 -9.79 -16.48 -8.61
N MET A 272 -10.42 -15.54 -9.29
CA MET A 272 -10.62 -15.55 -10.73
C MET A 272 -9.47 -14.85 -11.45
N ARG A 273 -9.15 -15.33 -12.64
CA ARG A 273 -8.21 -14.73 -13.59
C ARG A 273 -8.83 -14.70 -14.99
N PRO A 274 -8.40 -13.79 -15.87
CA PRO A 274 -8.89 -13.77 -17.24
C PRO A 274 -8.67 -15.12 -17.96
N PHE A 275 -9.51 -15.38 -18.96
CA PHE A 275 -9.22 -16.39 -19.98
C PHE A 275 -7.96 -15.98 -20.75
N PRO A 276 -7.10 -16.93 -21.14
CA PRO A 276 -5.96 -16.65 -22.00
C PRO A 276 -6.39 -15.95 -23.29
N ALA A 277 -5.58 -15.02 -23.79
CA ALA A 277 -5.90 -14.22 -24.98
C ALA A 277 -6.00 -15.02 -26.29
N ARG A 278 -5.52 -16.27 -26.30
CA ARG A 278 -5.52 -17.13 -27.48
C ARG A 278 -6.93 -17.67 -27.76
N ASP A 279 -7.42 -17.48 -28.99
CA ASP A 279 -8.71 -17.97 -29.48
C ASP A 279 -9.88 -17.51 -28.58
N ILE A 280 -9.93 -16.22 -28.26
CA ILE A 280 -10.95 -15.63 -27.39
C ILE A 280 -12.29 -15.48 -28.13
N ASP A 281 -13.26 -16.30 -27.76
CA ASP A 281 -14.64 -16.17 -28.24
C ASP A 281 -15.36 -14.98 -27.57
N GLY A 282 -16.54 -14.61 -28.07
CA GLY A 282 -17.31 -13.48 -27.54
C GLY A 282 -17.61 -13.61 -26.04
N ARG A 283 -17.86 -14.82 -25.55
CA ARG A 283 -18.16 -15.14 -24.15
C ARG A 283 -16.97 -14.88 -23.24
N ARG A 284 -15.82 -15.44 -23.58
CA ARG A 284 -14.55 -15.24 -22.86
C ARG A 284 -14.11 -13.79 -22.91
N ARG A 285 -14.34 -13.11 -24.04
CA ARG A 285 -14.03 -11.68 -24.22
C ARG A 285 -14.86 -10.82 -23.27
N ILE A 286 -16.17 -11.03 -23.21
CA ILE A 286 -17.07 -10.31 -22.29
C ILE A 286 -16.66 -10.56 -20.83
N PHE A 287 -16.35 -11.81 -20.46
CA PHE A 287 -15.85 -12.11 -19.12
C PHE A 287 -14.55 -11.34 -18.81
N ASN A 288 -13.55 -11.39 -19.70
CA ASN A 288 -12.28 -10.70 -19.50
C ASN A 288 -12.48 -9.19 -19.34
N TYR A 289 -13.38 -8.59 -20.11
CA TYR A 289 -13.71 -7.17 -19.99
C TYR A 289 -14.38 -6.83 -18.66
N ARG A 290 -15.38 -7.60 -18.22
CA ARG A 290 -16.03 -7.40 -16.92
C ARG A 290 -15.03 -7.57 -15.77
N LEU A 291 -14.16 -8.58 -15.84
CA LEU A 291 -13.08 -8.80 -14.88
C LEU A 291 -12.09 -7.64 -14.86
N SER A 292 -11.62 -7.19 -16.03
CA SER A 292 -10.69 -6.04 -16.14
C SER A 292 -11.32 -4.78 -15.58
N ARG A 293 -12.58 -4.50 -15.92
CA ARG A 293 -13.35 -3.35 -15.39
C ARG A 293 -13.39 -3.34 -13.87
N ALA A 294 -13.63 -4.48 -13.23
CA ALA A 294 -13.63 -4.59 -11.77
C ALA A 294 -12.22 -4.54 -11.17
N ARG A 295 -11.23 -5.15 -11.83
CA ARG A 295 -9.81 -5.10 -11.45
C ARG A 295 -9.22 -3.70 -11.43
N ARG A 296 -9.68 -2.79 -12.29
CA ARG A 296 -9.26 -1.38 -12.26
C ARG A 296 -9.34 -0.76 -10.87
N SER A 297 -10.16 -1.28 -9.96
CA SER A 297 -10.20 -0.82 -8.57
C SER A 297 -8.84 -0.86 -7.84
N VAL A 298 -8.04 -1.92 -7.98
CA VAL A 298 -6.71 -2.00 -7.32
C VAL A 298 -5.66 -1.16 -8.04
N GLU A 299 -5.70 -1.13 -9.37
CA GLU A 299 -4.82 -0.29 -10.20
C GLU A 299 -5.05 1.20 -9.90
N CYS A 300 -6.31 1.61 -9.82
CA CYS A 300 -6.69 2.95 -9.43
C CYS A 300 -6.26 3.24 -7.98
N ALA A 301 -6.46 2.31 -7.03
CA ALA A 301 -5.98 2.50 -5.66
C ALA A 301 -4.46 2.75 -5.61
N PHE A 302 -3.67 2.03 -6.41
CA PHE A 302 -2.24 2.28 -6.55
C PHE A 302 -1.89 3.61 -7.20
N GLY A 303 -2.62 4.03 -8.23
CA GLY A 303 -2.45 5.34 -8.88
C GLY A 303 -2.68 6.48 -7.89
N LEU A 304 -3.77 6.39 -7.12
CA LEU A 304 -4.14 7.37 -6.09
C LEU A 304 -3.13 7.41 -4.94
N LEU A 305 -2.68 6.23 -4.48
CA LEU A 305 -1.62 6.12 -3.48
C LEU A 305 -0.34 6.86 -3.94
N ALA A 306 0.10 6.64 -5.18
CA ALA A 306 1.30 7.26 -5.73
C ALA A 306 1.16 8.77 -5.94
N ASN A 307 0.01 9.21 -6.45
CA ASN A 307 -0.26 10.63 -6.68
C ASN A 307 -0.34 11.43 -5.37
N LYS A 308 -0.94 10.84 -4.33
CA LYS A 308 -1.03 11.45 -3.00
C LYS A 308 0.35 11.46 -2.31
N TRP A 309 1.04 10.33 -2.31
CA TRP A 309 2.36 10.17 -1.69
C TRP A 309 3.45 10.10 -2.76
N ARG A 310 3.96 11.28 -3.13
CA ARG A 310 4.90 11.40 -4.25
C ARG A 310 6.25 10.72 -4.06
N ILE A 311 6.53 10.21 -2.85
CA ILE A 311 7.67 9.32 -2.60
C ILE A 311 7.71 8.13 -3.56
N PHE A 312 6.56 7.67 -4.08
CA PHE A 312 6.49 6.57 -5.04
C PHE A 312 6.84 6.94 -6.50
N HIS A 313 6.94 8.23 -6.84
CA HIS A 313 7.29 8.65 -8.21
C HIS A 313 8.80 8.61 -8.49
N THR A 314 9.63 8.46 -7.46
CA THR A 314 11.09 8.42 -7.61
C THR A 314 11.68 7.22 -6.87
N PRO A 315 12.89 6.76 -7.22
CA PRO A 315 13.56 5.71 -6.46
C PRO A 315 13.75 6.12 -5.00
N ILE A 316 13.23 5.31 -4.06
CA ILE A 316 13.38 5.58 -2.64
C ILE A 316 14.84 5.32 -2.22
N LEU A 317 15.48 6.33 -1.65
CA LEU A 317 16.91 6.36 -1.33
C LEU A 317 17.22 5.87 0.11
N VAL A 318 16.57 4.79 0.53
CA VAL A 318 16.74 4.22 1.89
C VAL A 318 16.98 2.71 1.82
N ARG A 319 17.30 2.11 2.97
CA ARG A 319 17.46 0.65 3.07
C ARG A 319 16.10 -0.06 2.94
N PRO A 320 16.03 -1.29 2.41
CA PRO A 320 14.77 -2.00 2.19
C PRO A 320 13.85 -2.05 3.41
N GLU A 321 14.40 -2.22 4.61
CA GLU A 321 13.59 -2.32 5.83
C GLU A 321 12.78 -1.04 6.09
N LEU A 322 13.38 0.13 5.81
CA LEU A 322 12.67 1.41 5.92
C LEU A 322 11.71 1.63 4.74
N ILE A 323 11.95 1.01 3.58
CA ILE A 323 11.00 1.05 2.47
C ILE A 323 9.71 0.36 2.87
N ASP A 324 9.80 -0.79 3.54
CA ASP A 324 8.64 -1.54 3.99
C ASP A 324 7.78 -0.71 4.96
N ASP A 325 8.42 -0.04 5.93
CA ASP A 325 7.76 0.86 6.87
C ASP A 325 7.09 2.05 6.16
N ILE A 326 7.77 2.66 5.18
CA ILE A 326 7.24 3.76 4.36
C ILE A 326 6.00 3.32 3.59
N VAL A 327 6.08 2.17 2.90
CA VAL A 327 4.99 1.66 2.06
C VAL A 327 3.78 1.33 2.94
N LYS A 328 3.99 0.61 4.05
CA LYS A 328 2.95 0.29 5.04
C LYS A 328 2.26 1.55 5.56
N ALA A 329 3.05 2.55 5.98
CA ALA A 329 2.51 3.82 6.47
C ALA A 329 1.69 4.55 5.38
N CYS A 330 2.19 4.63 4.15
CA CYS A 330 1.47 5.27 3.05
C CYS A 330 0.15 4.56 2.70
N CYS A 331 0.12 3.23 2.66
CA CYS A 331 -1.10 2.46 2.40
C CYS A 331 -2.16 2.67 3.49
N ILE A 332 -1.74 2.71 4.76
CA ILE A 332 -2.64 3.01 5.88
C ILE A 332 -3.12 4.46 5.85
N LEU A 333 -2.23 5.42 5.60
CA LEU A 333 -2.62 6.82 5.45
C LEU A 333 -3.55 7.04 4.27
N HIS A 334 -3.41 6.27 3.19
CA HIS A 334 -4.34 6.30 2.06
C HIS A 334 -5.76 5.93 2.50
N ASN A 335 -5.93 4.81 3.21
CA ASN A 335 -7.24 4.43 3.75
C ASN A 335 -7.77 5.47 4.76
N PHE A 336 -6.91 5.91 5.68
CA PHE A 336 -7.24 6.90 6.71
C PHE A 336 -7.77 8.19 6.08
N VAL A 337 -7.00 8.83 5.21
CA VAL A 337 -7.38 10.10 4.55
C VAL A 337 -8.63 9.90 3.71
N ARG A 338 -8.73 8.79 2.97
CA ARG A 338 -9.89 8.54 2.10
C ARG A 338 -11.19 8.39 2.89
N GLN A 339 -11.14 7.81 4.08
CA GLN A 339 -12.31 7.64 4.94
C GLN A 339 -12.76 8.97 5.57
N ARG A 340 -11.84 9.87 5.92
CA ARG A 340 -12.18 11.17 6.56
C ARG A 340 -12.44 12.29 5.56
N ASP A 341 -11.55 12.45 4.58
CA ASP A 341 -11.52 13.60 3.68
C ASP A 341 -12.22 13.32 2.34
N GLY A 342 -12.66 12.07 2.11
CA GLY A 342 -13.34 11.65 0.89
C GLY A 342 -12.44 11.61 -0.34
N ALA A 343 -13.07 11.62 -1.53
CA ALA A 343 -12.40 11.72 -2.81
C ALA A 343 -12.34 13.19 -3.23
N ASN A 344 -11.24 13.88 -2.95
CA ASN A 344 -11.04 15.27 -3.37
C ASN A 344 -10.46 15.32 -4.80
N TYR A 345 -11.09 16.15 -5.64
CA TYR A 345 -11.10 16.18 -7.12
C TYR A 345 -9.76 16.48 -7.86
N GLU A 346 -8.60 16.47 -7.21
CA GLU A 346 -7.29 16.62 -7.89
C GLU A 346 -6.56 15.27 -8.10
N GLU A 347 -7.31 14.18 -8.02
CA GLU A 347 -6.83 12.84 -8.34
C GLU A 347 -6.91 12.64 -9.87
N GLY A 348 -5.88 13.12 -10.57
CA GLY A 348 -5.81 13.17 -12.03
C GLY A 348 -6.12 11.85 -12.75
N GLU A 349 -6.59 11.99 -13.99
CA GLU A 349 -6.99 10.91 -14.90
C GLU A 349 -5.99 9.75 -14.87
N ILE A 350 -6.48 8.60 -14.40
CA ILE A 350 -5.72 7.36 -14.35
C ILE A 350 -5.69 6.82 -15.77
N SER A 351 -4.55 6.99 -16.44
CA SER A 351 -4.33 6.39 -17.75
C SER A 351 -4.33 4.86 -17.60
N PRO A 352 -5.08 4.12 -18.44
CA PRO A 352 -5.06 2.67 -18.42
C PRO A 352 -3.65 2.18 -18.78
N PHE A 353 -3.09 1.30 -17.94
CA PHE A 353 -1.87 0.58 -18.32
C PHE A 353 -2.24 -0.52 -19.32
N PRO A 354 -1.47 -0.72 -20.40
CA PRO A 354 -1.71 -1.83 -21.31
C PRO A 354 -1.46 -3.16 -20.59
N ASP A 355 -2.41 -4.08 -20.73
CA ASP A 355 -2.31 -5.46 -20.23
C ASP A 355 -1.06 -6.15 -20.81
N VAL A 356 -0.26 -6.78 -19.95
CA VAL A 356 0.86 -7.65 -20.37
C VAL A 356 0.33 -9.08 -20.49
N ILE A 357 0.33 -9.61 -21.71
CA ILE A 357 -0.10 -10.98 -22.04
C ILE A 357 0.97 -11.97 -21.59
N ASN A 358 0.62 -12.97 -20.78
CA ASN A 358 1.55 -14.03 -20.41
C ASN A 358 0.85 -15.40 -20.37
N THR A 359 1.15 -16.22 -21.38
CA THR A 359 0.48 -17.50 -21.63
C THR A 359 0.83 -18.57 -20.59
N GLY A 360 -0.15 -19.04 -19.83
CA GLY A 360 -0.04 -20.19 -18.93
C GLY A 360 -1.17 -21.20 -19.12
N ALA A 361 -0.82 -22.50 -19.16
CA ALA A 361 -1.75 -23.62 -19.35
C ALA A 361 -2.55 -23.95 -18.08
N ALA A 362 -3.81 -24.39 -18.24
CA ALA A 362 -4.75 -24.67 -17.15
C ALA A 362 -4.77 -26.16 -16.73
N PRO A 363 -4.81 -26.47 -15.43
CA PRO A 363 -5.36 -27.73 -14.92
C PRO A 363 -6.89 -27.61 -14.72
N ARG A 364 -7.60 -28.74 -14.80
CA ARG A 364 -9.04 -28.86 -14.53
C ARG A 364 -9.29 -28.81 -13.01
N ASP A 365 -10.00 -27.78 -12.53
CA ASP A 365 -10.30 -27.54 -11.11
C ASP A 365 -11.61 -26.75 -10.92
N GLN A 366 -12.21 -26.79 -9.73
CA GLN A 366 -13.43 -26.09 -9.31
C GLN A 366 -13.42 -24.60 -9.68
N GLY A 367 -12.28 -23.92 -9.57
CA GLY A 367 -12.14 -22.52 -9.96
C GLY A 367 -12.43 -22.26 -11.45
N THR A 368 -12.16 -23.23 -12.34
CA THR A 368 -12.50 -23.10 -13.77
C THR A 368 -14.01 -23.16 -13.99
N GLN A 369 -14.71 -24.03 -13.24
CA GLN A 369 -16.17 -24.13 -13.32
C GLN A 369 -16.84 -22.85 -12.83
N VAL A 370 -16.34 -22.26 -11.74
CA VAL A 370 -16.80 -20.96 -11.25
C VAL A 370 -16.62 -19.90 -12.33
N ARG A 371 -15.41 -19.81 -12.92
CA ARG A 371 -15.13 -18.84 -13.98
C ARG A 371 -16.05 -19.01 -15.20
N ASP A 372 -16.25 -20.25 -15.65
CA ASP A 372 -17.13 -20.54 -16.77
C ASP A 372 -18.58 -20.17 -16.46
N PHE A 373 -19.06 -20.39 -15.23
CA PHE A 373 -20.39 -19.95 -14.81
C PHE A 373 -20.54 -18.43 -14.86
N PHE A 374 -19.57 -17.67 -14.34
CA PHE A 374 -19.60 -16.21 -14.45
C PHE A 374 -19.59 -15.74 -15.91
N ALA A 375 -18.81 -16.41 -16.77
CA ALA A 375 -18.76 -16.08 -18.19
C ALA A 375 -20.09 -16.36 -18.90
N ASP A 376 -20.76 -17.47 -18.58
CA ASP A 376 -22.10 -17.79 -19.09
C ASP A 376 -23.15 -16.82 -18.56
N TYR A 377 -23.04 -16.43 -17.28
CA TYR A 377 -23.90 -15.41 -16.66
C TYR A 377 -23.81 -14.07 -17.39
N PHE A 378 -22.60 -13.58 -17.70
CA PHE A 378 -22.41 -12.28 -18.34
C PHE A 378 -22.90 -12.21 -19.80
N VAL A 379 -23.01 -13.34 -20.50
CA VAL A 379 -23.61 -13.38 -21.84
C VAL A 379 -25.12 -13.66 -21.82
N GLY A 380 -25.66 -14.06 -20.67
CA GLY A 380 -27.07 -14.35 -20.47
C GLY A 380 -27.74 -13.30 -19.57
N ILE A 381 -28.23 -13.76 -18.41
CA ILE A 381 -29.05 -12.96 -17.49
C ILE A 381 -28.29 -11.74 -16.93
N GLY A 382 -26.96 -11.83 -16.80
CA GLY A 382 -26.08 -10.76 -16.31
C GLY A 382 -25.55 -9.81 -17.38
N ALA A 383 -26.08 -9.90 -18.61
CA ALA A 383 -25.68 -9.03 -19.71
C ALA A 383 -26.02 -7.56 -19.43
N VAL A 384 -25.08 -6.67 -19.75
CA VAL A 384 -25.25 -5.21 -19.61
C VAL A 384 -24.98 -4.51 -20.93
N PRO A 385 -25.61 -3.35 -21.22
CA PRO A 385 -25.54 -2.72 -22.54
C PRO A 385 -24.11 -2.38 -23.01
N PHE A 386 -23.24 -1.95 -22.10
CA PHE A 386 -21.89 -1.46 -22.41
C PHE A 386 -20.84 -2.58 -22.63
N GLN A 387 -21.19 -3.86 -22.43
CA GLN A 387 -20.19 -4.94 -22.46
C GLN A 387 -19.70 -5.32 -23.86
N GLU A 388 -20.32 -4.74 -24.88
CA GLU A 388 -19.94 -4.89 -26.30
C GLU A 388 -19.36 -3.59 -26.89
N GLU A 389 -19.41 -2.47 -26.16
CA GLU A 389 -18.89 -1.16 -26.57
C GLU A 389 -17.39 -1.08 -26.30
N TYR A 390 -16.59 -1.74 -27.14
CA TYR A 390 -15.12 -1.64 -27.11
C TYR A 390 -14.64 -0.50 -28.01
N ASN A 391 -14.08 0.56 -27.41
CA ASN A 391 -13.13 1.44 -28.12
C ASN A 391 -11.73 1.10 -27.60
N TYR A 392 -10.88 0.59 -28.50
CA TYR A 392 -9.45 0.42 -28.25
C TYR A 392 -8.73 1.75 -28.14
#